data_AF-B0NLM1-F1
#
_entry.id   AF-B0NLM1-F1
#
_cell.length_a   1.000
_cell.length_b   1.000
_cell.length_c   1.000
_cell.angle_alpha   90.00
_cell.angle_beta   90.00
_cell.angle_gamma   90.00
#
_symmetry.space_group_name_H-M   'P 1'
#
loop_
_entity.id
_entity.type
_entity.pdbx_description
1 polymer ?
#
loop_
_entity_poly.entity_id
_entity_poly.type
_entity_poly.pdbx_seq_one_letter_code
_entity_poly.pdbx_strand_id
1 'polypeptide(L)'
;MRKKHFPPLFTDKGTTIKKIVMNYCCWILLLCIGSIFTACSDEDPVKKNPYLSTSTRAMLKEVVEVKILNIDRNITVHVDFGDGTVKEGIASDVITHQYTKSGDYMMNIIAGEHNIQKRIRIYNLLALSEAMKQFKDPDYKTVWVMTHRAHTTDLSIPENSISSVSAAIKSGAEIIECDTHVTKDGVVVVCHDQTINSTTNGSGDITKMTFEEIQKYNLKDRNGNLTDEKIPTLEAFLKAGRGRIYFNLDYSPRTASSKQVFDIVSKLDMIESVFFYCNSEQKVKEILDLDKNAHAYPWVGSHKPLVGLPGTYFIQGSYLTNGKNTDVSKGIADGMIVSIGMLAWTGSEVSEYELNETYLDDLLSVFPEVKMIMTDVPKELIKALKQRGKR
;
A
#
# COMPACT_ATOMS: atom_id res chain seq x y z
N MET A 1 -4.16 75.44 -40.31
CA MET A 1 -4.35 76.52 -39.31
C MET A 1 -3.69 76.07 -38.01
N ARG A 2 -2.78 76.83 -37.39
CA ARG A 2 -2.97 77.62 -36.14
C ARG A 2 -3.74 76.88 -35.02
N LYS A 3 -3.26 76.81 -33.76
CA LYS A 3 -1.95 77.20 -33.18
C LYS A 3 -1.71 76.53 -31.80
N LYS A 4 -0.42 76.39 -31.42
CA LYS A 4 0.16 75.94 -30.13
C LYS A 4 -0.34 76.71 -28.88
N HIS A 5 -0.06 76.19 -27.66
CA HIS A 5 0.93 76.78 -26.71
C HIS A 5 1.37 75.82 -25.57
N PHE A 6 2.49 76.18 -24.91
CA PHE A 6 3.34 75.54 -23.87
C PHE A 6 4.33 76.66 -23.39
N PRO A 7 5.28 76.49 -22.43
CA PRO A 7 5.45 75.62 -21.25
C PRO A 7 5.68 76.55 -20.00
N PRO A 8 6.74 76.53 -19.13
CA PRO A 8 7.73 75.54 -18.58
C PRO A 8 7.58 75.39 -17.01
N LEU A 9 8.51 74.99 -16.10
CA LEU A 9 9.98 74.88 -15.97
C LEU A 9 10.48 73.68 -15.09
N PHE A 10 11.74 73.25 -15.34
CA PHE A 10 12.91 72.89 -14.49
C PHE A 10 12.79 72.63 -12.95
N THR A 11 13.68 71.90 -12.25
CA THR A 11 15.14 71.53 -12.35
C THR A 11 15.43 70.07 -11.86
N ASP A 12 16.66 69.56 -11.60
CA ASP A 12 17.90 69.40 -12.40
C ASP A 12 19.00 68.58 -11.60
N LYS A 13 19.95 67.91 -12.27
CA LYS A 13 21.23 67.27 -11.82
C LYS A 13 21.22 66.00 -10.91
N GLY A 14 22.22 65.09 -11.11
CA GLY A 14 22.42 63.88 -10.26
C GLY A 14 23.44 62.82 -10.74
N THR A 15 24.72 63.17 -10.87
CA THR A 15 25.81 62.39 -11.53
C THR A 15 26.21 61.02 -10.91
N THR A 16 26.02 59.94 -11.69
CA THR A 16 26.94 58.82 -12.06
C THR A 16 28.08 58.27 -11.13
N ILE A 17 28.31 56.93 -11.20
CA ILE A 17 29.52 56.14 -10.79
C ILE A 17 29.63 55.88 -9.24
N LYS A 18 29.83 54.67 -8.67
CA LYS A 18 30.84 53.59 -8.94
C LYS A 18 30.45 52.21 -8.34
N LYS A 19 30.95 51.10 -8.91
CA LYS A 19 31.17 49.79 -8.21
C LYS A 19 32.57 49.78 -7.57
N ILE A 20 32.77 49.13 -6.41
CA ILE A 20 34.02 48.56 -5.84
C ILE A 20 33.69 48.06 -4.39
N VAL A 21 33.77 46.75 -4.06
CA VAL A 21 34.93 45.99 -3.48
C VAL A 21 35.10 46.22 -1.95
N MET A 22 35.47 45.27 -1.06
CA MET A 22 35.50 43.77 -1.07
C MET A 22 35.94 43.22 0.32
N ASN A 23 35.36 42.08 0.78
CA ASN A 23 35.85 41.12 1.80
C ASN A 23 36.09 41.53 3.28
N TYR A 24 36.25 40.47 4.11
CA TYR A 24 36.73 40.41 5.51
C TYR A 24 35.76 40.93 6.59
N CYS A 25 35.53 40.29 7.75
CA CYS A 25 35.86 38.95 8.30
C CYS A 25 34.66 38.51 9.21
N CYS A 26 34.22 37.25 9.30
CA CYS A 26 34.84 36.04 9.89
C CYS A 26 34.84 36.02 11.44
N TRP A 27 34.20 34.97 12.04
CA TRP A 27 34.00 34.70 13.50
C TRP A 27 33.02 35.66 14.25
N ILE A 28 32.19 35.31 15.25
CA ILE A 28 31.85 34.08 16.04
C ILE A 28 30.30 34.12 16.31
N LEU A 29 29.47 33.09 16.13
CA LEU A 29 28.90 32.08 17.08
C LEU A 29 27.78 31.33 16.28
N LEU A 30 27.58 30.00 16.30
CA LEU A 30 27.04 29.12 17.35
C LEU A 30 25.64 29.51 17.89
N LEU A 31 24.73 28.51 18.02
CA LEU A 31 23.26 28.59 18.21
C LEU A 31 22.48 28.79 16.89
N CYS A 32 21.48 27.98 16.49
CA CYS A 32 21.00 26.68 17.02
C CYS A 32 20.75 25.69 15.86
N ILE A 33 21.23 24.46 15.99
CA ILE A 33 20.76 23.30 15.21
C ILE A 33 19.98 22.42 16.18
N GLY A 34 18.69 22.18 15.93
CA GLY A 34 17.87 21.34 16.81
C GLY A 34 16.41 21.76 16.90
N SER A 35 15.66 21.60 15.81
CA SER A 35 14.18 21.62 15.82
C SER A 35 13.64 20.29 15.34
N ILE A 36 13.92 19.27 16.16
CA ILE A 36 12.98 18.28 16.66
C ILE A 36 12.31 17.36 15.62
N PHE A 37 12.73 16.10 15.66
CA PHE A 37 11.91 14.97 15.20
C PHE A 37 10.63 14.90 16.04
N THR A 38 9.46 15.03 15.42
CA THR A 38 8.18 14.52 15.95
C THR A 38 7.83 13.17 15.33
N ALA A 39 8.81 12.26 15.30
CA ALA A 39 8.48 10.85 15.52
C ALA A 39 7.74 10.75 16.88
N CYS A 40 6.73 9.89 16.98
CA CYS A 40 5.92 9.81 18.21
C CYS A 40 6.81 9.52 19.43
N SER A 41 6.95 10.53 20.30
CA SER A 41 7.64 10.38 21.58
C SER A 41 6.83 9.42 22.45
N ASP A 42 7.43 8.29 22.82
CA ASP A 42 6.80 7.25 23.63
C ASP A 42 6.65 7.63 25.12
N GLU A 43 6.75 8.93 25.42
CA GLU A 43 6.44 9.56 26.72
C GLU A 43 4.92 9.67 26.92
N ASP A 44 4.25 8.53 26.86
CA ASP A 44 2.96 8.33 27.52
C ASP A 44 3.22 8.20 29.03
N PRO A 45 2.85 9.20 29.86
CA PRO A 45 3.21 9.25 31.29
C PRO A 45 2.57 8.15 32.13
N VAL A 46 1.69 7.33 31.55
CA VAL A 46 1.07 6.16 32.15
C VAL A 46 2.00 4.93 32.14
N LYS A 47 2.94 4.82 31.20
CA LYS A 47 3.75 3.62 30.95
C LYS A 47 4.96 3.46 31.90
N LYS A 48 4.72 3.41 33.21
CA LYS A 48 5.79 3.28 34.23
C LYS A 48 6.29 1.87 34.52
N ASN A 49 5.62 0.83 34.01
CA ASN A 49 6.06 -0.57 34.13
C ASN A 49 6.71 -1.07 32.83
N PRO A 50 7.54 -2.13 32.86
CA PRO A 50 8.02 -2.79 31.65
C PRO A 50 6.86 -3.30 30.78
N TYR A 51 6.98 -3.15 29.46
CA TYR A 51 5.95 -3.62 28.52
C TYR A 51 6.53 -4.18 27.21
N LEU A 52 5.75 -5.04 26.56
CA LEU A 52 6.17 -5.79 25.38
C LEU A 52 5.63 -5.18 24.09
N SER A 53 6.51 -4.74 23.21
CA SER A 53 6.18 -4.36 21.84
C SER A 53 6.50 -5.52 20.89
N THR A 54 5.44 -6.14 20.37
CA THR A 54 5.48 -7.25 19.41
C THR A 54 4.08 -7.47 18.81
N SER A 55 4.03 -7.90 17.55
CA SER A 55 2.80 -8.17 16.80
C SER A 55 1.92 -9.22 17.48
N THR A 56 0.60 -9.12 17.29
CA THR A 56 -0.34 -10.16 17.77
C THR A 56 -0.64 -11.21 16.70
N ARG A 57 -0.24 -10.94 15.46
CA ARG A 57 -0.45 -11.76 14.26
C ARG A 57 0.75 -11.58 13.34
N ALA A 58 0.98 -12.57 12.48
CA ALA A 58 1.98 -12.50 11.42
C ALA A 58 1.67 -13.50 10.29
N MET A 59 2.22 -13.27 9.10
CA MET A 59 2.23 -14.22 8.00
C MET A 59 3.30 -15.30 8.17
N LEU A 60 3.24 -16.36 7.37
CA LEU A 60 4.21 -17.44 7.40
C LEU A 60 5.59 -16.90 6.98
N LYS A 61 6.62 -17.15 7.81
CA LYS A 61 7.98 -16.59 7.69
C LYS A 61 8.08 -15.06 7.77
N GLU A 62 7.06 -14.34 8.24
CA GLU A 62 7.21 -12.92 8.60
C GLU A 62 8.22 -12.77 9.76
N VAL A 63 8.98 -11.67 9.76
CA VAL A 63 9.94 -11.35 10.82
C VAL A 63 9.19 -10.75 12.00
N VAL A 64 8.87 -11.58 12.99
CA VAL A 64 8.26 -11.14 14.25
C VAL A 64 9.34 -10.53 15.12
N GLU A 65 9.27 -9.21 15.32
CA GLU A 65 10.13 -8.49 16.26
C GLU A 65 9.57 -8.56 17.69
N VAL A 66 10.46 -8.74 18.67
CA VAL A 66 10.15 -8.73 20.10
C VAL A 66 11.07 -7.69 20.77
N LYS A 67 10.47 -6.65 21.35
CA LYS A 67 11.16 -5.56 22.05
C LYS A 67 10.53 -5.38 23.43
N ILE A 68 11.36 -5.23 24.46
CA ILE A 68 10.90 -4.88 25.82
C ILE A 68 11.24 -3.43 26.07
N LEU A 69 10.23 -2.66 26.47
CA LEU A 69 10.32 -1.21 26.66
C LEU A 69 10.11 -0.86 28.12
N ASN A 70 10.75 0.24 28.57
CA ASN A 70 10.75 0.71 29.95
C ASN A 70 11.26 -0.33 30.98
N ILE A 71 12.49 -0.80 30.77
CA ILE A 71 13.27 -1.71 31.63
C ILE A 71 14.76 -1.32 31.56
N ASP A 72 15.62 -1.78 32.48
CA ASP A 72 17.07 -1.66 32.30
C ASP A 72 17.50 -2.40 31.02
N ARG A 73 18.15 -1.66 30.12
CA ARG A 73 18.54 -2.10 28.78
C ARG A 73 19.58 -3.22 28.77
N ASN A 74 20.29 -3.44 29.89
CA ASN A 74 21.34 -4.45 30.02
C ASN A 74 20.85 -5.78 30.62
N ILE A 75 19.57 -5.86 31.03
CA ILE A 75 18.99 -7.11 31.56
C ILE A 75 18.93 -8.16 30.44
N THR A 76 19.38 -9.37 30.76
CA THR A 76 19.23 -10.56 29.90
C THR A 76 17.76 -10.87 29.67
N VAL A 77 17.42 -11.12 28.41
CA VAL A 77 16.08 -11.47 27.94
C VAL A 77 16.14 -12.84 27.28
N HIS A 78 15.31 -13.75 27.73
CA HIS A 78 15.03 -15.02 27.05
C HIS A 78 13.63 -14.97 26.43
N VAL A 79 13.52 -15.30 25.15
CA VAL A 79 12.25 -15.41 24.42
C VAL A 79 12.08 -16.84 23.94
N ASP A 80 11.19 -17.59 24.57
CA ASP A 80 10.60 -18.80 23.99
C ASP A 80 9.45 -18.38 23.07
N PHE A 81 9.53 -18.78 21.80
CA PHE A 81 8.52 -18.46 20.79
C PHE A 81 7.35 -19.47 20.76
N GLY A 82 7.39 -20.51 21.58
CA GLY A 82 6.32 -21.52 21.70
C GLY A 82 6.27 -22.52 20.53
N ASP A 83 7.14 -22.40 19.52
CA ASP A 83 7.32 -23.39 18.45
C ASP A 83 8.51 -24.36 18.69
N GLY A 84 9.15 -24.24 19.86
CA GLY A 84 10.39 -24.93 20.24
C GLY A 84 11.65 -24.09 20.07
N THR A 85 11.56 -22.91 19.42
CA THR A 85 12.67 -21.97 19.33
C THR A 85 12.74 -21.11 20.59
N VAL A 86 13.89 -21.14 21.27
CA VAL A 86 14.24 -20.18 22.34
C VAL A 86 15.42 -19.35 21.87
N LYS A 87 15.39 -18.03 22.14
CA LYS A 87 16.50 -17.10 21.87
C LYS A 87 16.84 -16.29 23.11
N GLU A 88 18.08 -15.85 23.18
CA GLU A 88 18.62 -14.99 24.23
C GLU A 88 19.16 -13.69 23.62
N GLY A 89 19.08 -12.61 24.38
CA GLY A 89 19.67 -11.30 24.08
C GLY A 89 19.65 -10.43 25.34
N ILE A 90 19.82 -9.11 25.16
CA ILE A 90 19.60 -8.12 26.22
C ILE A 90 18.44 -7.18 25.86
N ALA A 91 17.89 -6.48 26.85
CA ALA A 91 16.70 -5.64 26.67
C ALA A 91 16.90 -4.42 25.72
N SER A 92 18.13 -4.10 25.30
CA SER A 92 18.39 -3.16 24.20
C SER A 92 18.16 -3.73 22.80
N ASP A 93 18.06 -5.05 22.67
CA ASP A 93 18.07 -5.75 21.39
C ASP A 93 16.67 -5.82 20.77
N VAL A 94 16.65 -6.06 19.47
CA VAL A 94 15.44 -6.48 18.75
C VAL A 94 15.54 -7.98 18.52
N ILE A 95 14.95 -8.78 19.41
CA ILE A 95 14.97 -10.24 19.29
C ILE A 95 13.94 -10.63 18.23
N THR A 96 14.38 -11.26 17.15
CA THR A 96 13.52 -11.58 15.99
C THR A 96 13.30 -13.07 15.80
N HIS A 97 12.17 -13.46 15.21
CA HIS A 97 11.90 -14.84 14.78
C HIS A 97 11.09 -14.91 13.49
N GLN A 98 11.18 -16.04 12.78
CA GLN A 98 10.41 -16.32 11.57
C GLN A 98 9.77 -17.70 11.70
N TYR A 99 8.47 -17.73 11.99
CA TYR A 99 7.74 -18.97 12.17
C TYR A 99 7.62 -19.76 10.86
N THR A 100 8.05 -21.02 10.88
CA THR A 100 8.08 -21.91 9.71
C THR A 100 6.79 -22.73 9.51
N LYS A 101 5.85 -22.64 10.46
CA LYS A 101 4.54 -23.31 10.43
C LYS A 101 3.43 -22.35 10.89
N SER A 102 2.28 -22.38 10.23
CA SER A 102 1.10 -21.62 10.67
C SER A 102 0.47 -22.26 11.92
N GLY A 103 -0.05 -21.46 12.84
CA GLY A 103 -0.62 -21.92 14.11
C GLY A 103 -0.92 -20.78 15.07
N ASP A 104 -1.42 -21.11 16.26
CA ASP A 104 -1.50 -20.20 17.40
C ASP A 104 -0.41 -20.60 18.40
N TYR A 105 0.45 -19.65 18.76
CA TYR A 105 1.58 -19.87 19.68
C TYR A 105 1.45 -18.99 20.91
N MET A 106 2.05 -19.43 22.02
CA MET A 106 2.25 -18.62 23.21
C MET A 106 3.74 -18.34 23.34
N MET A 107 4.14 -17.09 23.15
CA MET A 107 5.50 -16.66 23.46
C MET A 107 5.62 -16.44 24.97
N ASN A 108 6.69 -16.95 25.57
CA ASN A 108 7.06 -16.74 26.96
C ASN A 108 8.34 -15.90 27.00
N ILE A 109 8.26 -14.69 27.56
CA ILE A 109 9.35 -13.72 27.61
C ILE A 109 9.77 -13.55 29.07
N ILE A 110 11.03 -13.89 29.38
CA ILE A 110 11.63 -13.70 30.71
C ILE A 110 12.69 -12.61 30.60
N ALA A 111 12.60 -11.57 31.43
CA ALA A 111 13.52 -10.44 31.46
C ALA A 111 13.81 -10.05 32.91
N GLY A 112 14.94 -10.54 33.44
CA GLY A 112 15.24 -10.42 34.87
C GLY A 112 14.17 -11.13 35.71
N GLU A 113 13.49 -10.38 36.59
CA GLU A 113 12.37 -10.88 37.40
C GLU A 113 11.01 -10.86 36.68
N HIS A 114 10.90 -10.23 35.50
CA HIS A 114 9.65 -10.11 34.79
C HIS A 114 9.39 -11.30 33.87
N ASN A 115 8.17 -11.84 33.92
CA ASN A 115 7.68 -12.89 33.02
C ASN A 115 6.42 -12.39 32.30
N ILE A 116 6.43 -12.39 30.97
CA ILE A 116 5.35 -11.89 30.12
C ILE A 116 4.95 -13.00 29.14
N GLN A 117 3.68 -13.37 29.13
CA GLN A 117 3.10 -14.25 28.12
C GLN A 117 2.36 -13.47 27.03
N LYS A 118 2.56 -13.84 25.77
CA LYS A 118 1.94 -13.17 24.61
C LYS A 118 1.50 -14.19 23.57
N ARG A 119 0.21 -14.22 23.24
CA ARG A 119 -0.30 -15.03 22.12
C ARG A 119 0.01 -14.35 20.78
N ILE A 120 0.39 -15.16 19.79
CA ILE A 120 0.54 -14.75 18.40
C ILE A 120 -0.08 -15.78 17.45
N ARG A 121 -0.85 -15.30 16.47
CA ARG A 121 -1.41 -16.14 15.40
C ARG A 121 -0.58 -16.01 14.11
N ILE A 122 -0.04 -17.13 13.65
CA ILE A 122 0.66 -17.23 12.37
C ILE A 122 -0.32 -17.76 11.32
N TYR A 123 -0.48 -17.01 10.23
CA TYR A 123 -1.28 -17.39 9.07
C TYR A 123 -0.47 -18.28 8.11
N ASN A 124 -1.14 -18.96 7.17
CA ASN A 124 -0.47 -19.89 6.24
C ASN A 124 -0.05 -19.23 4.92
N LEU A 125 -0.61 -18.06 4.60
CA LEU A 125 -0.11 -17.20 3.53
C LEU A 125 1.31 -16.73 3.91
N LEU A 126 2.23 -16.70 2.94
CA LEU A 126 3.59 -16.22 3.14
C LEU A 126 3.60 -14.71 3.41
N ALA A 127 4.62 -14.24 4.13
CA ALA A 127 4.95 -12.83 4.19
C ALA A 127 5.31 -12.32 2.78
N LEU A 128 4.87 -11.12 2.36
CA LEU A 128 5.19 -10.59 1.03
C LEU A 128 6.70 -10.57 0.76
N SER A 129 7.52 -10.15 1.72
CA SER A 129 8.99 -10.15 1.64
C SER A 129 9.61 -11.54 1.38
N GLU A 130 8.94 -12.62 1.79
CA GLU A 130 9.31 -14.00 1.49
C GLU A 130 8.73 -14.44 0.15
N ALA A 131 7.45 -14.16 -0.11
CA ALA A 131 6.76 -14.54 -1.33
C ALA A 131 7.40 -13.92 -2.59
N MET A 132 7.90 -12.68 -2.49
CA MET A 132 8.60 -11.98 -3.56
C MET A 132 9.91 -12.67 -3.98
N LYS A 133 10.54 -13.47 -3.10
CA LYS A 133 11.79 -14.19 -3.42
C LYS A 133 11.60 -15.21 -4.54
N GLN A 134 10.39 -15.76 -4.70
CA GLN A 134 10.05 -16.71 -5.77
C GLN A 134 10.32 -16.12 -7.16
N PHE A 135 10.07 -14.82 -7.37
CA PHE A 135 10.28 -14.21 -8.68
C PHE A 135 11.76 -13.95 -9.03
N LYS A 136 12.70 -14.23 -8.12
CA LYS A 136 14.14 -14.25 -8.43
C LYS A 136 14.59 -15.56 -9.11
N ASP A 137 13.73 -16.58 -9.09
CA ASP A 137 13.94 -17.84 -9.81
C ASP A 137 13.50 -17.66 -11.28
N PRO A 138 14.41 -17.82 -12.28
CA PRO A 138 14.06 -17.71 -13.70
C PRO A 138 13.06 -18.78 -14.15
N ASP A 139 12.98 -19.93 -13.48
CA ASP A 139 12.02 -20.99 -13.78
C ASP A 139 10.62 -20.75 -13.18
N TYR A 140 10.43 -19.71 -12.35
CA TYR A 140 9.13 -19.33 -11.79
C TYR A 140 8.20 -18.75 -12.86
N LYS A 141 7.40 -19.64 -13.47
CA LYS A 141 6.48 -19.35 -14.59
C LYS A 141 5.08 -18.90 -14.15
N THR A 142 4.77 -18.97 -12.85
CA THR A 142 3.47 -18.61 -12.30
C THR A 142 3.20 -17.10 -12.43
N VAL A 143 2.08 -16.78 -13.07
CA VAL A 143 1.51 -15.43 -13.12
C VAL A 143 0.48 -15.29 -12.01
N TRP A 144 0.71 -14.34 -11.11
CA TRP A 144 -0.23 -13.97 -10.06
C TRP A 144 -1.42 -13.23 -10.65
N VAL A 145 -2.59 -13.39 -10.03
CA VAL A 145 -3.82 -12.71 -10.43
C VAL A 145 -4.28 -11.79 -9.33
N MET A 146 -4.54 -10.53 -9.71
CA MET A 146 -5.06 -9.47 -8.87
C MET A 146 -6.51 -9.15 -9.28
N THR A 147 -7.43 -9.15 -8.32
CA THR A 147 -8.85 -8.86 -8.58
C THR A 147 -9.09 -7.36 -8.43
N HIS A 148 -9.29 -6.62 -9.54
CA HIS A 148 -9.65 -5.19 -9.52
C HIS A 148 -10.95 -5.00 -8.73
N ARG A 149 -10.97 -4.12 -7.73
CA ARG A 149 -12.11 -3.86 -6.81
C ARG A 149 -12.75 -5.10 -6.16
N ALA A 150 -12.01 -6.19 -6.03
CA ALA A 150 -12.53 -7.53 -5.73
C ALA A 150 -13.65 -8.05 -6.67
N HIS A 151 -13.71 -7.57 -7.92
CA HIS A 151 -14.68 -8.02 -8.93
C HIS A 151 -14.63 -9.53 -9.19
N THR A 152 -15.77 -10.03 -9.68
CA THR A 152 -16.05 -11.43 -9.98
C THR A 152 -17.08 -11.50 -11.13
N THR A 153 -17.15 -12.64 -11.81
CA THR A 153 -18.20 -12.93 -12.81
C THR A 153 -19.56 -13.24 -12.18
N ASP A 154 -19.64 -13.40 -10.85
CA ASP A 154 -20.92 -13.45 -10.14
C ASP A 154 -21.47 -12.02 -9.99
N LEU A 155 -22.36 -11.64 -10.91
CA LEU A 155 -22.88 -10.28 -10.99
C LEU A 155 -23.78 -9.89 -9.79
N SER A 156 -24.19 -10.86 -8.97
CA SER A 156 -24.96 -10.60 -7.74
C SER A 156 -24.12 -10.05 -6.57
N ILE A 157 -22.79 -10.04 -6.73
CA ILE A 157 -21.83 -9.58 -5.73
C ILE A 157 -21.39 -8.14 -6.06
N PRO A 158 -21.62 -7.16 -5.15
CA PRO A 158 -21.15 -5.78 -5.33
C PRO A 158 -19.62 -5.68 -5.35
N GLU A 159 -19.07 -4.74 -6.10
CA GLU A 159 -17.65 -4.37 -5.99
C GLU A 159 -17.29 -3.82 -4.61
N ASN A 160 -16.02 -3.93 -4.21
CA ASN A 160 -15.48 -3.36 -2.97
C ASN A 160 -16.27 -3.72 -1.68
N SER A 161 -16.92 -4.89 -1.66
CA SER A 161 -17.80 -5.39 -0.59
C SER A 161 -17.15 -6.47 0.28
N ILE A 162 -17.83 -6.92 1.35
CA ILE A 162 -17.31 -8.00 2.20
C ILE A 162 -17.57 -9.36 1.55
N SER A 163 -18.66 -9.51 0.79
CA SER A 163 -18.90 -10.73 0.00
C SER A 163 -17.91 -10.87 -1.17
N SER A 164 -17.48 -9.77 -1.80
CA SER A 164 -16.53 -9.82 -2.91
C SER A 164 -15.13 -10.26 -2.49
N VAL A 165 -14.66 -9.89 -1.28
CA VAL A 165 -13.44 -10.48 -0.68
C VAL A 165 -13.55 -12.01 -0.60
N SER A 166 -14.73 -12.53 -0.24
CA SER A 166 -15.00 -13.98 -0.21
C SER A 166 -15.00 -14.60 -1.62
N ALA A 167 -15.49 -13.89 -2.64
CA ALA A 167 -15.46 -14.32 -4.03
C ALA A 167 -14.03 -14.35 -4.60
N ALA A 168 -13.24 -13.30 -4.37
CA ALA A 168 -11.83 -13.22 -4.78
C ALA A 168 -11.01 -14.38 -4.21
N ILE A 169 -11.15 -14.69 -2.92
CA ILE A 169 -10.48 -15.85 -2.30
C ILE A 169 -10.95 -17.18 -2.93
N LYS A 170 -12.25 -17.33 -3.23
CA LYS A 170 -12.79 -18.54 -3.90
C LYS A 170 -12.31 -18.69 -5.35
N SER A 171 -11.95 -17.59 -6.03
CA SER A 171 -11.39 -17.64 -7.39
C SER A 171 -9.99 -18.26 -7.44
N GLY A 172 -9.24 -18.18 -6.32
CA GLY A 172 -7.82 -18.57 -6.25
C GLY A 172 -6.84 -17.48 -6.71
N ALA A 173 -7.28 -16.22 -6.74
CA ALA A 173 -6.42 -15.05 -6.95
C ALA A 173 -5.49 -14.83 -5.74
N GLU A 174 -4.31 -14.24 -5.99
CA GLU A 174 -3.31 -13.96 -4.95
C GLU A 174 -3.59 -12.63 -4.24
N ILE A 175 -4.15 -11.64 -4.94
CA ILE A 175 -4.32 -10.27 -4.43
C ILE A 175 -5.73 -9.74 -4.74
N ILE A 176 -6.28 -8.96 -3.82
CA ILE A 176 -7.38 -8.03 -4.08
C ILE A 176 -6.82 -6.63 -4.27
N GLU A 177 -7.14 -5.96 -5.38
CA GLU A 177 -7.03 -4.51 -5.45
C GLU A 177 -8.31 -3.88 -4.90
N CYS A 178 -8.18 -2.76 -4.17
CA CYS A 178 -9.32 -1.95 -3.76
C CYS A 178 -8.95 -0.47 -3.50
N ASP A 179 -9.88 0.41 -3.88
CA ASP A 179 -9.78 1.86 -3.73
C ASP A 179 -10.18 2.36 -2.34
N THR A 180 -9.55 3.43 -1.85
CA THR A 180 -9.79 3.97 -0.51
C THR A 180 -10.06 5.48 -0.47
N HIS A 181 -11.22 5.85 0.10
CA HIS A 181 -11.61 7.24 0.33
C HIS A 181 -11.74 7.51 1.83
N VAL A 182 -11.57 8.78 2.25
CA VAL A 182 -11.79 9.21 3.63
C VAL A 182 -13.08 10.01 3.77
N THR A 183 -13.85 9.70 4.82
CA THR A 183 -15.08 10.39 5.21
C THR A 183 -14.81 11.73 5.90
N LYS A 184 -15.85 12.56 6.05
CA LYS A 184 -15.81 13.84 6.79
C LYS A 184 -15.36 13.69 8.25
N ASP A 185 -15.66 12.55 8.87
CA ASP A 185 -15.28 12.16 10.24
C ASP A 185 -13.98 11.32 10.31
N GLY A 186 -13.23 11.21 9.21
CA GLY A 186 -11.88 10.65 9.19
C GLY A 186 -11.79 9.12 9.05
N VAL A 187 -12.90 8.43 8.81
CA VAL A 187 -12.93 6.99 8.59
C VAL A 187 -12.50 6.67 7.16
N VAL A 188 -11.58 5.72 6.98
CA VAL A 188 -11.20 5.22 5.65
C VAL A 188 -12.17 4.11 5.22
N VAL A 189 -12.84 4.33 4.09
CA VAL A 189 -13.83 3.45 3.47
C VAL A 189 -13.35 2.93 2.12
N VAL A 190 -13.87 1.78 1.69
CA VAL A 190 -13.51 1.15 0.40
C VAL A 190 -14.58 1.43 -0.64
N CYS A 191 -14.23 2.16 -1.70
CA CYS A 191 -15.12 2.56 -2.80
C CYS A 191 -14.29 3.20 -3.93
N HIS A 192 -14.53 2.87 -5.20
CA HIS A 192 -13.78 3.42 -6.32
C HIS A 192 -14.05 4.91 -6.56
N ASP A 193 -15.32 5.27 -6.60
CA ASP A 193 -15.75 6.64 -6.88
C ASP A 193 -15.73 7.47 -5.60
N GLN A 194 -15.31 8.74 -5.71
CA GLN A 194 -15.41 9.71 -4.62
C GLN A 194 -16.88 9.96 -4.18
N THR A 195 -17.85 9.60 -5.00
CA THR A 195 -19.28 9.69 -4.68
C THR A 195 -19.93 8.32 -4.61
N ILE A 196 -20.82 8.12 -3.64
CA ILE A 196 -21.55 6.84 -3.46
C ILE A 196 -22.61 6.56 -4.56
N ASN A 197 -22.77 7.46 -5.53
CA ASN A 197 -23.90 7.53 -6.47
C ASN A 197 -24.04 6.28 -7.37
N SER A 198 -22.91 5.75 -7.84
CA SER A 198 -22.84 4.62 -8.77
C SER A 198 -23.21 3.32 -8.06
N THR A 199 -22.46 3.00 -7.00
CA THR A 199 -22.46 1.73 -6.29
C THR A 199 -23.52 1.61 -5.19
N THR A 200 -24.30 2.64 -4.85
CA THR A 200 -25.34 2.57 -3.79
C THR A 200 -26.71 3.10 -4.21
N ASN A 201 -27.74 2.91 -3.38
CA ASN A 201 -29.02 3.64 -3.49
C ASN A 201 -28.99 5.09 -2.95
N GLY A 202 -27.82 5.60 -2.56
CA GLY A 202 -27.64 6.98 -2.09
C GLY A 202 -27.05 7.91 -3.14
N SER A 203 -26.81 9.15 -2.73
CA SER A 203 -25.99 10.10 -3.49
C SER A 203 -25.27 11.06 -2.55
N GLY A 204 -24.00 11.35 -2.84
CA GLY A 204 -23.18 12.24 -2.02
C GLY A 204 -21.68 12.00 -2.23
N ASP A 205 -20.89 13.04 -1.96
CA ASP A 205 -19.42 13.02 -1.93
C ASP A 205 -18.95 12.49 -0.58
N ILE A 206 -18.17 11.41 -0.58
CA ILE A 206 -17.69 10.71 0.63
C ILE A 206 -16.97 11.68 1.58
N THR A 207 -16.21 12.65 1.05
CA THR A 207 -15.47 13.64 1.86
C THR A 207 -16.39 14.62 2.61
N LYS A 208 -17.68 14.68 2.26
CA LYS A 208 -18.69 15.58 2.84
C LYS A 208 -19.68 14.87 3.75
N MET A 209 -19.62 13.54 3.84
CA MET A 209 -20.51 12.69 4.64
C MET A 209 -19.75 12.05 5.81
N THR A 210 -20.41 11.85 6.95
CA THR A 210 -19.87 10.99 8.02
C THR A 210 -20.00 9.51 7.65
N PHE A 211 -19.26 8.63 8.31
CA PHE A 211 -19.42 7.19 8.11
C PHE A 211 -20.85 6.72 8.45
N GLU A 212 -21.45 7.26 9.53
CA GLU A 212 -22.84 6.98 9.91
C GLU A 212 -23.86 7.45 8.84
N GLU A 213 -23.58 8.56 8.16
CA GLU A 213 -24.40 9.02 7.02
C GLU A 213 -24.29 8.06 5.82
N ILE A 214 -23.09 7.54 5.53
CA ILE A 214 -22.88 6.55 4.46
C ILE A 214 -23.54 5.20 4.77
N GLN A 215 -23.47 4.71 6.02
CA GLN A 215 -24.08 3.44 6.42
C GLN A 215 -25.61 3.40 6.29
N LYS A 216 -26.29 4.52 6.04
CA LYS A 216 -27.74 4.56 5.77
C LYS A 216 -28.11 3.98 4.40
N TYR A 217 -27.16 3.94 3.47
CA TYR A 217 -27.34 3.42 2.11
C TYR A 217 -26.87 1.96 1.98
N ASN A 218 -27.37 1.25 0.97
CA ASN A 218 -26.97 -0.12 0.64
C ASN A 218 -26.23 -0.16 -0.71
N LEU A 219 -25.30 -1.09 -0.84
CA LEU A 219 -24.59 -1.39 -2.09
C LEU A 219 -25.53 -2.02 -3.14
N LYS A 220 -25.27 -1.72 -4.41
CA LYS A 220 -25.86 -2.38 -5.57
C LYS A 220 -24.93 -3.49 -6.08
N ASP A 221 -25.52 -4.55 -6.62
CA ASP A 221 -24.80 -5.57 -7.39
C ASP A 221 -24.40 -5.03 -8.79
N ARG A 222 -23.66 -5.82 -9.59
CA ARG A 222 -23.24 -5.42 -10.95
C ARG A 222 -24.41 -5.36 -11.95
N ASN A 223 -25.58 -5.91 -11.60
CA ASN A 223 -26.82 -5.75 -12.38
C ASN A 223 -27.59 -4.46 -12.00
N GLY A 224 -27.17 -3.75 -10.95
CA GLY A 224 -27.85 -2.59 -10.38
C GLY A 224 -28.94 -2.91 -9.35
N ASN A 225 -29.14 -4.18 -8.98
CA ASN A 225 -30.06 -4.60 -7.92
C ASN A 225 -29.54 -4.12 -6.56
N LEU A 226 -30.43 -3.75 -5.64
CA LEU A 226 -30.03 -3.41 -4.28
C LEU A 226 -29.75 -4.66 -3.45
N THR A 227 -28.64 -4.67 -2.72
CA THR A 227 -28.26 -5.74 -1.78
C THR A 227 -28.49 -5.30 -0.32
N ASP A 228 -28.16 -6.15 0.65
CA ASP A 228 -28.11 -5.79 2.08
C ASP A 228 -26.71 -5.31 2.54
N GLU A 229 -25.70 -5.34 1.67
CA GLU A 229 -24.34 -4.91 2.03
C GLU A 229 -24.17 -3.39 2.10
N LYS A 230 -23.13 -2.97 2.82
CA LYS A 230 -22.75 -1.58 3.06
C LYS A 230 -21.35 -1.32 2.52
N ILE A 231 -21.07 -0.07 2.15
CA ILE A 231 -19.68 0.39 1.92
C ILE A 231 -18.87 0.07 3.19
N PRO A 232 -17.82 -0.78 3.11
CA PRO A 232 -17.07 -1.20 4.29
C PRO A 232 -15.99 -0.19 4.66
N THR A 233 -15.52 -0.23 5.91
CA THR A 233 -14.26 0.41 6.27
C THR A 233 -13.09 -0.43 5.75
N LEU A 234 -11.95 0.22 5.47
CA LEU A 234 -10.72 -0.49 5.12
C LEU A 234 -10.32 -1.52 6.20
N GLU A 235 -10.54 -1.20 7.47
CA GLU A 235 -10.30 -2.12 8.58
C GLU A 235 -11.20 -3.37 8.55
N ALA A 236 -12.45 -3.26 8.10
CA ALA A 236 -13.34 -4.41 7.93
C ALA A 236 -12.93 -5.26 6.70
N PHE A 237 -12.63 -4.61 5.58
CA PHE A 237 -12.25 -5.25 4.31
C PHE A 237 -10.94 -6.04 4.45
N LEU A 238 -9.90 -5.44 5.02
CA LEU A 238 -8.62 -6.11 5.30
C LEU A 238 -8.78 -7.32 6.24
N LYS A 239 -9.64 -7.22 7.25
CA LYS A 239 -9.92 -8.34 8.18
C LYS A 239 -10.62 -9.52 7.49
N ALA A 240 -11.44 -9.28 6.46
CA ALA A 240 -12.16 -10.34 5.75
C ALA A 240 -11.21 -11.25 4.93
N GLY A 241 -10.12 -10.70 4.38
CA GLY A 241 -9.14 -11.44 3.57
C GLY A 241 -7.85 -11.86 4.27
N ARG A 242 -7.58 -11.34 5.47
CA ARG A 242 -6.35 -11.55 6.26
C ARG A 242 -5.83 -12.99 6.22
N GLY A 243 -4.58 -13.14 5.76
CA GLY A 243 -3.86 -14.43 5.76
C GLY A 243 -4.47 -15.50 4.85
N ARG A 244 -5.32 -15.09 3.91
CA ARG A 244 -5.94 -15.92 2.86
C ARG A 244 -5.74 -15.35 1.46
N ILE A 245 -5.57 -14.02 1.36
CA ILE A 245 -5.27 -13.27 0.15
C ILE A 245 -4.47 -12.02 0.54
N TYR A 246 -3.64 -11.51 -0.38
CA TYR A 246 -2.96 -10.21 -0.23
C TYR A 246 -3.88 -9.06 -0.66
N PHE A 247 -3.46 -7.83 -0.43
CA PHE A 247 -4.16 -6.63 -0.90
C PHE A 247 -3.21 -5.69 -1.67
N ASN A 248 -3.75 -4.94 -2.63
CA ASN A 248 -3.16 -3.74 -3.21
C ASN A 248 -4.12 -2.58 -2.96
N LEU A 249 -3.66 -1.53 -2.30
CA LEU A 249 -4.53 -0.41 -1.89
C LEU A 249 -4.29 0.79 -2.81
N ASP A 250 -5.29 1.14 -3.65
CA ASP A 250 -5.30 2.44 -4.33
C ASP A 250 -5.81 3.52 -3.37
N TYR A 251 -4.90 4.39 -2.95
CA TYR A 251 -5.19 5.62 -2.22
C TYR A 251 -4.67 6.85 -2.97
N SER A 252 -4.22 6.70 -4.22
CA SER A 252 -3.52 7.75 -4.96
C SER A 252 -3.80 7.60 -6.46
N PRO A 253 -4.85 8.28 -6.98
CA PRO A 253 -5.22 9.66 -6.62
C PRO A 253 -6.47 9.80 -5.72
N ARG A 254 -6.82 8.79 -4.92
CA ARG A 254 -8.00 8.84 -4.03
C ARG A 254 -7.82 9.82 -2.85
N THR A 255 -8.83 9.93 -1.98
CA THR A 255 -8.85 10.97 -0.92
C THR A 255 -8.27 10.53 0.42
N ALA A 256 -8.04 9.24 0.65
CA ALA A 256 -7.32 8.77 1.84
C ALA A 256 -5.82 9.06 1.72
N SER A 257 -5.19 9.62 2.76
CA SER A 257 -3.75 9.86 2.73
C SER A 257 -2.94 8.59 2.96
N SER A 258 -1.72 8.57 2.44
CA SER A 258 -0.75 7.48 2.58
C SER A 258 -0.54 7.08 4.04
N LYS A 259 -0.47 8.08 4.95
CA LYS A 259 -0.38 7.82 6.39
C LYS A 259 -1.65 7.18 6.96
N GLN A 260 -2.85 7.66 6.61
CA GLN A 260 -4.10 7.08 7.14
C GLN A 260 -4.28 5.61 6.74
N VAL A 261 -3.91 5.26 5.50
CA VAL A 261 -3.92 3.88 5.01
C VAL A 261 -2.85 3.04 5.71
N PHE A 262 -1.62 3.54 5.79
CA PHE A 262 -0.51 2.88 6.49
C PHE A 262 -0.80 2.64 7.97
N ASP A 263 -1.33 3.63 8.70
CA ASP A 263 -1.68 3.54 10.12
C ASP A 263 -2.69 2.42 10.37
N ILE A 264 -3.67 2.25 9.47
CA ILE A 264 -4.65 1.15 9.54
C ILE A 264 -3.97 -0.20 9.30
N VAL A 265 -3.13 -0.33 8.27
CA VAL A 265 -2.43 -1.60 7.95
C VAL A 265 -1.44 -1.99 9.07
N SER A 266 -0.73 -1.02 9.63
CA SER A 266 0.23 -1.19 10.73
C SER A 266 -0.47 -1.61 12.04
N LYS A 267 -1.52 -0.86 12.46
CA LYS A 267 -2.41 -1.21 13.59
C LYS A 267 -2.97 -2.64 13.50
N LEU A 268 -3.08 -3.16 12.27
CA LEU A 268 -3.72 -4.44 11.98
C LEU A 268 -2.77 -5.64 11.96
N ASP A 269 -1.46 -5.47 12.15
CA ASP A 269 -0.43 -6.50 11.90
C ASP A 269 -0.52 -7.04 10.44
N MET A 270 -0.48 -6.15 9.43
CA MET A 270 -0.71 -6.52 8.02
C MET A 270 0.25 -5.91 6.98
N ILE A 271 1.39 -5.33 7.37
CA ILE A 271 2.38 -4.77 6.41
C ILE A 271 2.83 -5.84 5.41
N GLU A 272 3.20 -7.03 5.88
CA GLU A 272 3.55 -8.20 5.06
C GLU A 272 2.38 -8.85 4.31
N SER A 273 1.22 -8.19 4.24
CA SER A 273 0.03 -8.62 3.46
C SER A 273 -0.45 -7.58 2.45
N VAL A 274 0.18 -6.40 2.38
CA VAL A 274 -0.34 -5.23 1.64
C VAL A 274 0.72 -4.60 0.74
N PHE A 275 0.37 -4.48 -0.54
CA PHE A 275 0.98 -3.56 -1.49
C PHE A 275 0.35 -2.16 -1.39
N PHE A 276 1.17 -1.12 -1.46
CA PHE A 276 0.74 0.28 -1.41
C PHE A 276 0.90 0.93 -2.80
N TYR A 277 -0.21 1.22 -3.50
CA TYR A 277 -0.13 1.73 -4.86
C TYR A 277 0.38 3.18 -4.93
N CYS A 278 1.40 3.40 -5.76
CA CYS A 278 2.12 4.66 -5.85
C CYS A 278 2.12 5.22 -7.28
N ASN A 279 1.16 6.09 -7.60
CA ASN A 279 1.07 6.78 -8.90
C ASN A 279 2.18 7.82 -9.17
N SER A 280 3.13 8.03 -8.24
CA SER A 280 4.23 9.00 -8.36
C SER A 280 5.42 8.63 -7.49
N GLU A 281 6.63 9.09 -7.83
CA GLU A 281 7.82 8.89 -6.97
C GLU A 281 7.63 9.45 -5.56
N GLN A 282 6.85 10.53 -5.41
CA GLN A 282 6.56 11.12 -4.11
C GLN A 282 5.81 10.12 -3.23
N LYS A 283 4.84 9.40 -3.78
CA LYS A 283 4.06 8.39 -3.04
C LYS A 283 4.92 7.19 -2.64
N VAL A 284 5.90 6.80 -3.46
CA VAL A 284 6.89 5.78 -3.06
C VAL A 284 7.72 6.27 -1.86
N LYS A 285 8.21 7.52 -1.91
CA LYS A 285 8.97 8.13 -0.79
C LYS A 285 8.13 8.21 0.49
N GLU A 286 6.90 8.73 0.40
CA GLU A 286 5.96 8.82 1.53
C GLU A 286 5.70 7.46 2.22
N ILE A 287 5.71 6.34 1.50
CA ILE A 287 5.57 4.99 2.08
C ILE A 287 6.88 4.51 2.72
N LEU A 288 8.02 4.70 2.05
CA LEU A 288 9.33 4.29 2.59
C LEU A 288 9.78 5.13 3.80
N ASP A 289 9.33 6.39 3.88
CA ASP A 289 9.53 7.28 5.04
C ASP A 289 8.67 6.86 6.25
N LEU A 290 7.58 6.11 6.03
CA LEU A 290 6.75 5.51 7.08
C LEU A 290 7.28 4.14 7.53
N ASP A 291 7.62 3.26 6.58
CA ASP A 291 8.45 2.08 6.80
C ASP A 291 9.21 1.69 5.51
N LYS A 292 10.54 1.70 5.60
CA LYS A 292 11.48 1.27 4.55
C LYS A 292 11.24 -0.17 4.05
N ASN A 293 10.56 -1.02 4.82
CA ASN A 293 10.26 -2.40 4.48
C ASN A 293 8.89 -2.56 3.79
N ALA A 294 8.06 -1.50 3.73
CA ALA A 294 6.72 -1.58 3.17
C ALA A 294 6.72 -1.82 1.65
N HIS A 295 5.75 -2.60 1.17
CA HIS A 295 5.69 -3.07 -0.22
C HIS A 295 5.08 -2.00 -1.15
N ALA A 296 5.84 -0.94 -1.41
CA ALA A 296 5.47 0.09 -2.37
C ALA A 296 5.32 -0.51 -3.78
N TYR A 297 4.18 -0.23 -4.42
CA TYR A 297 3.77 -0.75 -5.72
C TYR A 297 3.57 0.40 -6.72
N PRO A 298 4.67 0.91 -7.32
CA PRO A 298 4.62 2.06 -8.21
C PRO A 298 3.94 1.80 -9.56
N TRP A 299 3.24 2.82 -10.07
CA TRP A 299 3.02 2.92 -11.52
C TRP A 299 4.36 3.07 -12.25
N VAL A 300 4.48 2.49 -13.43
CA VAL A 300 5.72 2.53 -14.24
C VAL A 300 6.20 3.98 -14.48
N GLY A 301 7.51 4.19 -14.36
CA GLY A 301 8.14 5.52 -14.29
C GLY A 301 8.30 6.06 -12.86
N SER A 302 7.46 5.66 -11.90
CA SER A 302 7.51 6.15 -10.49
C SER A 302 8.45 5.35 -9.58
N HIS A 303 9.06 4.27 -10.09
CA HIS A 303 9.81 3.29 -9.30
C HIS A 303 11.24 3.72 -8.94
N LYS A 304 11.75 4.86 -9.41
CA LYS A 304 13.14 5.26 -9.19
C LYS A 304 13.62 5.28 -7.72
N PRO A 305 12.79 5.55 -6.70
CA PRO A 305 13.21 5.45 -5.30
C PRO A 305 13.47 4.03 -4.80
N LEU A 306 13.03 3.00 -5.54
CA LEU A 306 13.26 1.57 -5.22
C LEU A 306 14.55 1.02 -5.85
N VAL A 307 15.15 1.74 -6.80
CA VAL A 307 16.29 1.22 -7.57
C VAL A 307 17.53 1.11 -6.68
N GLY A 308 18.01 -0.12 -6.51
CA GLY A 308 19.13 -0.44 -5.61
C GLY A 308 18.72 -0.73 -4.16
N LEU A 309 17.44 -0.64 -3.79
CA LEU A 309 16.98 -1.08 -2.47
C LEU A 309 16.97 -2.62 -2.36
N PRO A 310 17.22 -3.18 -1.16
CA PRO A 310 17.23 -4.62 -0.94
C PRO A 310 15.81 -5.19 -0.94
N GLY A 311 15.36 -5.70 -2.08
CA GLY A 311 14.03 -6.30 -2.20
C GLY A 311 13.79 -7.03 -3.51
N THR A 312 12.52 -7.04 -3.91
CA THR A 312 12.00 -7.36 -5.23
C THR A 312 10.69 -6.58 -5.34
N TYR A 313 10.57 -5.73 -6.35
CA TYR A 313 9.46 -4.78 -6.46
C TYR A 313 8.79 -4.91 -7.82
N PHE A 314 7.47 -4.76 -7.83
CA PHE A 314 6.68 -4.69 -9.05
C PHE A 314 6.53 -3.25 -9.55
N ILE A 315 6.28 -3.11 -10.85
CA ILE A 315 5.72 -1.91 -11.48
C ILE A 315 4.39 -2.24 -12.14
N GLN A 316 3.41 -1.36 -12.01
CA GLN A 316 2.16 -1.45 -12.78
C GLN A 316 2.28 -0.68 -14.10
N GLY A 317 2.00 -1.35 -15.21
CA GLY A 317 1.55 -0.73 -16.46
C GLY A 317 0.12 -1.16 -16.80
N SER A 318 -0.40 -0.68 -17.93
CA SER A 318 -1.62 -1.23 -18.53
C SER A 318 -1.39 -1.74 -19.95
N TYR A 319 -2.18 -2.76 -20.30
CA TYR A 319 -2.53 -3.10 -21.66
C TYR A 319 -3.94 -2.55 -21.92
N LEU A 320 -4.18 -1.94 -23.07
CA LEU A 320 -5.47 -1.39 -23.46
C LEU A 320 -6.03 -2.12 -24.68
N THR A 321 -7.35 -2.21 -24.73
CA THR A 321 -8.14 -3.05 -25.65
C THR A 321 -8.15 -2.55 -27.11
N ASN A 322 -7.28 -1.60 -27.42
CA ASN A 322 -6.99 -1.05 -28.74
C ASN A 322 -5.50 -1.21 -29.12
N GLY A 323 -4.80 -2.16 -28.50
CA GLY A 323 -3.39 -2.48 -28.73
C GLY A 323 -2.38 -1.50 -28.09
N LYS A 324 -2.85 -0.35 -27.57
CA LYS A 324 -1.99 0.58 -26.84
C LYS A 324 -1.53 -0.09 -25.54
N ASN A 325 -0.24 0.03 -25.27
CA ASN A 325 0.43 -0.60 -24.14
C ASN A 325 1.36 0.40 -23.47
N THR A 326 1.68 0.17 -22.20
CA THR A 326 2.60 1.03 -21.45
C THR A 326 4.02 0.48 -21.57
N ASP A 327 4.98 1.31 -21.97
CA ASP A 327 6.39 0.90 -22.04
C ASP A 327 6.95 0.61 -20.64
N VAL A 328 7.24 -0.67 -20.38
CA VAL A 328 7.85 -1.16 -19.14
C VAL A 328 9.37 -1.39 -19.27
N SER A 329 9.95 -1.24 -20.46
CA SER A 329 11.33 -1.64 -20.78
C SER A 329 12.36 -1.01 -19.84
N LYS A 330 12.19 0.28 -19.53
CA LYS A 330 13.03 1.00 -18.58
C LYS A 330 12.93 0.43 -17.16
N GLY A 331 11.73 0.02 -16.73
CA GLY A 331 11.51 -0.58 -15.42
C GLY A 331 12.15 -1.98 -15.30
N ILE A 332 12.06 -2.79 -16.35
CA ILE A 332 12.77 -4.09 -16.43
C ILE A 332 14.29 -3.85 -16.32
N ALA A 333 14.83 -2.88 -17.07
CA ALA A 333 16.25 -2.51 -17.02
C ALA A 333 16.68 -1.93 -15.65
N ASP A 334 15.75 -1.33 -14.90
CA ASP A 334 15.92 -0.88 -13.52
C ASP A 334 15.70 -2.02 -12.47
N GLY A 335 15.43 -3.25 -12.90
CA GLY A 335 15.28 -4.45 -12.05
C GLY A 335 13.88 -4.66 -11.47
N MET A 336 12.85 -4.00 -12.01
CA MET A 336 11.47 -4.11 -11.54
C MET A 336 10.69 -5.21 -12.28
N ILE A 337 9.78 -5.88 -11.57
CA ILE A 337 8.91 -6.92 -12.13
C ILE A 337 7.67 -6.32 -12.80
N VAL A 338 7.28 -6.84 -13.96
CA VAL A 338 6.11 -6.39 -14.71
C VAL A 338 4.81 -6.92 -14.11
N SER A 339 3.93 -5.99 -13.70
CA SER A 339 2.50 -6.18 -13.47
C SER A 339 1.69 -5.41 -14.50
N ILE A 340 0.62 -6.00 -15.04
CA ILE A 340 -0.21 -5.39 -16.09
C ILE A 340 -1.68 -5.38 -15.70
N GLY A 341 -2.31 -4.20 -15.75
CA GLY A 341 -3.77 -4.08 -15.78
C GLY A 341 -4.33 -4.56 -17.12
N MET A 342 -5.16 -5.60 -17.07
CA MET A 342 -5.93 -6.16 -18.19
C MET A 342 -7.42 -5.95 -17.91
N LEU A 343 -7.82 -4.68 -17.96
CA LEU A 343 -9.17 -4.22 -17.63
C LEU A 343 -9.92 -3.74 -18.86
N ALA A 344 -11.24 -3.81 -18.81
CA ALA A 344 -12.08 -3.04 -19.72
C ALA A 344 -11.99 -1.53 -19.39
N TRP A 345 -12.37 -0.69 -20.35
CA TRP A 345 -12.49 0.76 -20.16
C TRP A 345 -13.71 1.27 -20.94
N THR A 346 -14.24 2.44 -20.57
CA THR A 346 -15.47 2.98 -21.15
C THR A 346 -15.34 3.26 -22.65
N GLY A 347 -15.92 2.39 -23.49
CA GLY A 347 -15.75 2.41 -24.95
C GLY A 347 -14.89 1.27 -25.52
N SER A 348 -14.52 0.29 -24.68
CA SER A 348 -13.87 -0.97 -25.06
C SER A 348 -14.83 -1.95 -25.75
N GLU A 349 -14.30 -2.76 -26.67
CA GLU A 349 -14.98 -3.96 -27.21
C GLU A 349 -14.77 -5.22 -26.34
N VAL A 350 -13.82 -5.18 -25.39
CA VAL A 350 -13.61 -6.23 -24.38
C VAL A 350 -14.50 -5.96 -23.17
N SER A 351 -15.19 -7.01 -22.72
CA SER A 351 -16.13 -7.04 -21.59
C SER A 351 -15.43 -6.99 -20.23
N GLU A 352 -16.05 -6.32 -19.25
CA GLU A 352 -15.68 -6.43 -17.81
C GLU A 352 -16.31 -7.65 -17.11
N TYR A 353 -17.07 -8.46 -17.86
CA TYR A 353 -17.82 -9.62 -17.36
C TYR A 353 -17.33 -10.96 -17.93
N GLU A 354 -16.52 -10.95 -19.00
CA GLU A 354 -16.04 -12.14 -19.69
C GLU A 354 -14.57 -12.00 -20.09
N LEU A 355 -13.80 -13.09 -19.99
CA LEU A 355 -12.42 -13.11 -20.44
C LEU A 355 -12.34 -13.20 -21.97
N ASN A 356 -11.75 -12.19 -22.61
CA ASN A 356 -11.31 -12.28 -23.99
C ASN A 356 -9.93 -12.98 -24.04
N GLU A 357 -9.89 -14.25 -24.46
CA GLU A 357 -8.64 -15.03 -24.51
C GLU A 357 -7.65 -14.54 -25.59
N THR A 358 -8.12 -14.01 -26.72
CA THR A 358 -7.24 -13.39 -27.73
C THR A 358 -6.49 -12.19 -27.14
N TYR A 359 -7.20 -11.35 -26.39
CA TYR A 359 -6.62 -10.19 -25.71
C TYR A 359 -5.61 -10.57 -24.63
N LEU A 360 -5.81 -11.72 -23.96
CA LEU A 360 -4.82 -12.30 -23.04
C LEU A 360 -3.58 -12.83 -23.78
N ASP A 361 -3.75 -13.49 -24.92
CA ASP A 361 -2.63 -13.98 -25.74
C ASP A 361 -1.80 -12.83 -26.32
N ASP A 362 -2.45 -11.76 -26.80
CA ASP A 362 -1.77 -10.53 -27.22
C ASP A 362 -1.01 -9.87 -26.06
N LEU A 363 -1.61 -9.77 -24.87
CA LEU A 363 -0.95 -9.27 -23.66
C LEU A 363 0.30 -10.10 -23.32
N LEU A 364 0.18 -11.43 -23.32
CA LEU A 364 1.29 -12.35 -23.03
C LEU A 364 2.39 -12.31 -24.10
N SER A 365 2.05 -11.93 -25.34
CA SER A 365 3.01 -11.70 -26.42
C SER A 365 3.73 -10.35 -26.29
N VAL A 366 3.04 -9.29 -25.84
CA VAL A 366 3.62 -7.96 -25.61
C VAL A 366 4.46 -7.91 -24.33
N PHE A 367 4.03 -8.63 -23.29
CA PHE A 367 4.68 -8.69 -21.98
C PHE A 367 5.06 -10.13 -21.59
N PRO A 368 6.02 -10.78 -22.28
CA PRO A 368 6.37 -12.19 -22.03
C PRO A 368 6.89 -12.45 -20.59
N GLU A 369 7.47 -11.42 -19.97
CA GLU A 369 7.98 -11.41 -18.60
C GLU A 369 6.94 -11.05 -17.53
N VAL A 370 5.66 -10.80 -17.89
CA VAL A 370 4.62 -10.48 -16.92
C VAL A 370 4.52 -11.55 -15.84
N LYS A 371 4.56 -11.13 -14.57
CA LYS A 371 4.41 -12.00 -13.40
C LYS A 371 3.12 -11.76 -12.63
N MET A 372 2.39 -10.70 -12.96
CA MET A 372 1.12 -10.36 -12.33
C MET A 372 0.16 -9.70 -13.32
N ILE A 373 -1.10 -10.12 -13.35
CA ILE A 373 -2.15 -9.53 -14.18
C ILE A 373 -3.33 -9.15 -13.27
N MET A 374 -3.79 -7.90 -13.39
CA MET A 374 -5.00 -7.40 -12.72
C MET A 374 -6.20 -7.48 -13.67
N THR A 375 -7.34 -8.01 -13.18
CA THR A 375 -8.54 -8.24 -13.99
C THR A 375 -9.84 -8.21 -13.17
N ASP A 376 -10.97 -8.03 -13.86
CA ASP A 376 -12.34 -8.11 -13.31
C ASP A 376 -12.90 -9.56 -13.29
N VAL A 377 -12.24 -10.48 -14.02
CA VAL A 377 -12.69 -11.86 -14.27
C VAL A 377 -11.65 -12.91 -13.81
N PRO A 378 -11.29 -12.92 -12.51
CA PRO A 378 -10.08 -13.60 -12.04
C PRO A 378 -10.14 -15.12 -12.15
N LYS A 379 -11.28 -15.75 -11.87
CA LYS A 379 -11.45 -17.20 -11.93
C LYS A 379 -11.25 -17.74 -13.36
N GLU A 380 -11.70 -16.97 -14.34
CA GLU A 380 -11.64 -17.25 -15.77
C GLU A 380 -10.21 -17.03 -16.27
N LEU A 381 -9.55 -15.93 -15.86
CA LEU A 381 -8.12 -15.71 -16.13
C LEU A 381 -7.23 -16.81 -15.54
N ILE A 382 -7.48 -17.25 -14.30
CA ILE A 382 -6.72 -18.32 -13.66
C ILE A 382 -6.85 -19.64 -14.42
N LYS A 383 -8.04 -19.95 -14.95
CA LYS A 383 -8.25 -21.11 -15.82
C LYS A 383 -7.43 -20.99 -17.12
N ALA A 384 -7.49 -19.84 -17.79
CA ALA A 384 -6.79 -19.58 -19.04
C ALA A 384 -5.25 -19.60 -18.88
N LEU A 385 -4.72 -19.10 -17.76
CA LEU A 385 -3.30 -19.17 -17.41
C LEU A 385 -2.82 -20.60 -17.16
N LYS A 386 -3.64 -21.45 -16.50
CA LYS A 386 -3.32 -22.88 -16.30
C LYS A 386 -3.23 -23.63 -17.62
N GLN A 387 -4.14 -23.36 -18.55
CA GLN A 387 -4.12 -23.94 -19.90
C GLN A 387 -2.85 -23.53 -20.69
N ARG A 388 -2.24 -22.40 -20.34
CA ARG A 388 -1.00 -21.85 -20.94
C ARG A 388 0.28 -22.19 -20.16
N GLY A 389 0.20 -23.03 -19.12
CA GLY A 389 1.37 -23.41 -18.30
C GLY A 389 1.94 -22.26 -17.47
N LYS A 390 1.11 -21.25 -17.15
CA LYS A 390 1.46 -20.02 -16.42
C LYS A 390 0.88 -19.99 -14.99
N ARG A 391 0.38 -21.11 -14.45
CA ARG A 391 -0.30 -21.24 -13.14
C ARG A 391 -0.40 -22.69 -12.69
#